data_AF-A0A3A9GM33-F1
#
_entry.id   AF-A0A3A9GM33-F1
#
_cell.length_a   1.000
_cell.length_b   1.000
_cell.length_c   1.000
_cell.angle_alpha   90.00
_cell.angle_beta   90.00
_cell.angle_gamma   90.00
#
_symmetry.space_group_name_H-M   'P 1'
#
loop_
_entity.id
_entity.type
_entity.pdbx_description
1 polymer ?
#
loop_
_entity_poly.entity_id
_entity_poly.type
_entity_poly.pdbx_seq_one_letter_code
_entity_poly.pdbx_strand_id
1 'polypeptide(L)'
;MIKKNSICKLIKNVKTLISSDEFRTKHSLEDNAFTRNRKLSFQDIISFILGLPRKSLPTELDLFFEEKDFSVSKQAFSKARYKISSQAFEDIFQMSTDIFQFTSHPKTWDGYRIFAIDGSDIAVAHNKKNETEFV
;
A
#
# COMPACT_ATOMS: atom_id res chain seq x y z
N MET A 1 -14.25 17.73 -10.79
CA MET A 1 -14.66 16.31 -10.64
C MET A 1 -13.49 15.44 -11.06
N ILE A 2 -13.07 14.49 -10.23
CA ILE A 2 -11.99 13.55 -10.56
C ILE A 2 -12.46 12.69 -11.74
N LYS A 3 -11.66 12.61 -12.81
CA LYS A 3 -12.02 11.82 -13.99
C LYS A 3 -11.69 10.34 -13.75
N LYS A 4 -12.63 9.44 -14.05
CA LYS A 4 -12.42 7.98 -13.98
C LYS A 4 -11.13 7.53 -14.70
N ASN A 5 -10.85 8.12 -15.86
CA ASN A 5 -9.64 7.82 -16.64
C ASN A 5 -8.35 8.13 -15.88
N SER A 6 -8.33 9.19 -15.07
CA SER A 6 -7.17 9.55 -14.25
C SER A 6 -6.92 8.53 -13.14
N ILE A 7 -7.98 8.02 -12.50
CA ILE A 7 -7.86 6.96 -11.49
C ILE A 7 -7.35 5.67 -12.15
N CYS A 8 -7.91 5.27 -13.30
CA CYS A 8 -7.42 4.11 -14.03
C CYS A 8 -5.94 4.27 -14.45
N LYS A 9 -5.52 5.48 -14.82
CA LYS A 9 -4.12 5.80 -15.13
C LYS A 9 -3.24 5.65 -13.88
N LEU A 10 -3.65 6.19 -12.73
CA LEU A 10 -2.94 6.01 -11.47
C LEU A 10 -2.75 4.52 -11.14
N ILE A 11 -3.83 3.73 -11.20
CA ILE A 11 -3.77 2.29 -10.91
C ILE A 11 -2.81 1.58 -11.87
N LYS A 12 -2.82 1.92 -13.17
CA LYS A 12 -1.85 1.39 -14.14
C LYS A 12 -0.42 1.76 -13.78
N ASN A 13 -0.17 3.02 -13.43
CA ASN A 13 1.15 3.48 -13.05
C ASN A 13 1.66 2.77 -11.78
N VAL A 14 0.80 2.59 -10.77
CA VAL A 14 1.13 1.83 -9.56
C VAL A 14 1.46 0.38 -9.91
N LYS A 15 0.66 -0.28 -10.76
CA LYS A 15 0.94 -1.65 -11.22
C LYS A 15 2.30 -1.74 -11.93
N THR A 16 2.61 -0.79 -12.82
CA THR A 16 3.90 -0.74 -13.50
C THR A 16 5.06 -0.51 -12.52
N LEU A 17 4.89 0.38 -11.54
CA LEU A 17 5.90 0.67 -10.53
C LEU A 17 6.24 -0.57 -9.70
N ILE A 18 5.23 -1.24 -9.14
CA ILE A 18 5.44 -2.40 -8.25
C ILE A 18 5.94 -3.65 -8.97
N SER A 19 5.77 -3.73 -10.29
CA SER A 19 6.34 -4.78 -11.13
C SER A 19 7.79 -4.51 -11.54
N SER A 20 8.33 -3.31 -11.27
CA SER A 20 9.70 -2.97 -11.66
C SER A 20 10.74 -3.54 -10.69
N ASP A 21 11.84 -4.03 -11.26
CA ASP A 21 12.98 -4.54 -10.50
C ASP A 21 13.66 -3.44 -9.67
N GLU A 22 13.70 -2.22 -10.20
CA GLU A 22 14.24 -1.05 -9.50
C GLU A 22 13.48 -0.77 -8.21
N PHE A 23 12.15 -0.70 -8.28
CA PHE A 23 11.30 -0.45 -7.12
C PHE A 23 11.36 -1.60 -6.11
N ARG A 24 11.35 -2.85 -6.58
CA ARG A 24 11.55 -4.03 -5.72
C ARG A 24 12.88 -3.94 -4.97
N THR A 25 13.96 -3.63 -5.66
CA THR A 25 15.31 -3.58 -5.07
C THR A 25 15.43 -2.43 -4.07
N LYS A 26 14.93 -1.24 -4.42
CA LYS A 26 14.92 -0.06 -3.55
C LYS A 26 14.22 -0.29 -2.22
N HIS A 27 13.13 -1.06 -2.22
CA HIS A 27 12.28 -1.23 -1.04
C HIS A 27 12.34 -2.61 -0.39
N SER A 28 13.26 -3.47 -0.82
CA SER A 28 13.58 -4.71 -0.12
C SER A 28 14.54 -4.41 1.02
N LEU A 29 14.23 -4.87 2.23
CA LEU A 29 15.05 -4.62 3.43
C LEU A 29 16.26 -5.56 3.55
N GLU A 30 16.27 -6.64 2.77
CA GLU A 30 17.38 -7.61 2.71
C GLU A 30 17.82 -7.74 1.25
N ASP A 31 19.13 -7.80 0.99
CA ASP A 31 19.69 -7.88 -0.37
C ASP A 31 19.21 -9.11 -1.16
N ASN A 32 18.87 -10.19 -0.45
CA ASN A 32 18.40 -11.44 -1.05
C ASN A 32 16.88 -11.59 -1.02
N ALA A 33 16.13 -10.60 -0.51
CA ALA A 33 14.68 -10.67 -0.50
C ALA A 33 14.13 -10.58 -1.93
N PHE A 34 13.15 -11.43 -2.24
CA PHE A 34 12.43 -11.44 -3.52
C PHE A 34 13.28 -11.61 -4.79
N THR A 35 14.55 -12.03 -4.66
CA THR A 35 15.44 -12.32 -5.79
C THR A 35 15.16 -13.67 -6.44
N ARG A 36 14.63 -14.62 -5.66
CA ARG A 36 14.24 -15.96 -6.13
C ARG A 36 12.77 -15.96 -6.55
N ASN A 37 12.48 -16.71 -7.62
CA ASN A 37 11.10 -16.99 -8.03
C ASN A 37 10.41 -17.91 -7.01
N ARG A 38 9.71 -17.32 -6.04
CA ARG A 38 8.87 -18.01 -5.05
C ARG A 38 7.40 -17.69 -5.30
N LYS A 39 6.51 -18.54 -4.77
CA LYS A 39 5.05 -18.40 -4.89
C LYS A 39 4.53 -17.02 -4.45
N LEU A 40 5.13 -16.43 -3.41
CA LEU A 40 4.74 -15.12 -2.89
C LEU A 40 5.77 -14.06 -3.32
N SER A 41 5.41 -13.26 -4.32
CA SER A 41 6.28 -12.20 -4.85
C SER A 41 6.14 -10.88 -4.09
N PHE A 42 7.10 -9.98 -4.29
CA PHE A 42 7.03 -8.60 -3.80
C PHE A 42 5.74 -7.88 -4.27
N GLN A 43 5.40 -8.05 -5.55
CA GLN A 43 4.19 -7.48 -6.14
C GLN A 43 2.91 -8.04 -5.51
N ASP A 44 2.83 -9.35 -5.25
CA ASP A 44 1.66 -9.97 -4.63
C ASP A 44 1.40 -9.36 -3.25
N ILE A 45 2.46 -9.19 -2.44
CA ILE A 45 2.34 -8.65 -1.07
C ILE A 45 1.89 -7.20 -1.08
N ILE A 46 2.49 -6.35 -1.92
CA ILE A 46 2.07 -4.94 -2.02
C ILE A 46 0.63 -4.85 -2.53
N SER A 47 0.28 -5.60 -3.58
CA SER A 47 -1.07 -5.60 -4.15
C SER A 47 -2.11 -6.04 -3.12
N PHE A 48 -1.80 -7.08 -2.33
CA PHE A 48 -2.66 -7.54 -1.25
C PHE A 48 -2.88 -6.44 -0.19
N ILE A 49 -1.81 -5.77 0.24
CA ILE A 49 -1.91 -4.71 1.26
C ILE A 49 -2.69 -3.50 0.73
N LEU A 50 -2.44 -3.07 -0.50
CA LEU A 50 -3.18 -1.99 -1.15
C LEU A 50 -4.67 -2.31 -1.35
N GLY A 51 -5.03 -3.60 -1.38
CA GLY A 51 -6.41 -4.07 -1.39
C GLY A 51 -7.18 -3.81 -0.09
N LEU A 52 -6.49 -3.41 0.99
CA LEU A 52 -7.07 -3.12 2.31
C LEU A 52 -8.02 -4.24 2.79
N PRO A 53 -7.50 -5.47 3.00
CA PRO A 53 -8.29 -6.62 3.43
C PRO A 53 -9.14 -6.30 4.66
N ARG A 54 -10.40 -6.73 4.65
CA ARG A 54 -11.39 -6.39 5.70
C ARG A 54 -11.84 -7.60 6.52
N LYS A 55 -11.67 -8.81 5.98
CA LYS A 55 -11.94 -10.07 6.69
C LYS A 55 -10.69 -10.54 7.43
N SER A 56 -10.79 -11.72 8.04
CA SER A 56 -9.63 -12.35 8.66
C SER A 56 -8.52 -12.62 7.61
N LEU A 57 -7.25 -12.45 8.02
CA LEU A 57 -6.09 -12.64 7.13
C LEU A 57 -6.07 -13.96 6.33
N PRO A 58 -6.38 -15.16 6.87
CA PRO A 58 -6.34 -16.38 6.09
C PRO A 58 -7.45 -16.39 5.03
N THR A 59 -8.67 -15.96 5.38
CA THR A 59 -9.77 -15.84 4.41
C THR A 59 -9.42 -14.90 3.26
N GLU A 60 -8.79 -13.76 3.55
CA GLU A 60 -8.38 -12.80 2.51
C GLU A 60 -7.24 -13.36 1.66
N LEU A 61 -6.28 -14.08 2.26
CA LEU A 61 -5.21 -14.73 1.50
C LEU A 61 -5.78 -15.84 0.59
N ASP A 62 -6.70 -16.66 1.09
CA ASP A 62 -7.34 -17.71 0.29
C ASP A 62 -8.11 -17.10 -0.90
N LEU A 63 -8.87 -16.02 -0.69
CA LEU A 63 -9.57 -15.31 -1.76
C LEU A 63 -8.61 -14.64 -2.75
N PHE A 64 -7.55 -13.99 -2.27
CA PHE A 64 -6.59 -13.28 -3.13
C PHE A 64 -5.77 -14.23 -4.01
N PHE A 65 -5.48 -15.43 -3.51
CA PHE A 65 -4.71 -16.45 -4.22
C PHE A 65 -5.58 -17.57 -4.81
N GLU A 66 -6.92 -17.44 -4.82
CA GLU A 66 -7.84 -18.49 -5.30
C GLU A 66 -7.56 -18.91 -6.75
N GLU A 67 -7.24 -17.95 -7.62
CA GLU A 67 -6.89 -18.21 -9.02
C GLU A 67 -5.46 -18.79 -9.19
N LYS A 68 -4.66 -18.81 -8.13
CA LYS A 68 -3.32 -19.38 -8.15
C LYS A 68 -3.37 -20.78 -7.52
N ASP A 69 -2.72 -21.75 -8.16
CA ASP A 69 -2.68 -23.16 -7.72
C ASP A 69 -1.78 -23.37 -6.47
N PHE A 70 -1.94 -22.52 -5.45
CA PHE A 70 -1.27 -22.61 -4.16
C PHE A 70 -1.97 -21.78 -3.07
N SER A 71 -1.79 -22.19 -1.82
CA SER A 71 -2.20 -21.42 -0.65
C SER A 71 -1.02 -20.73 0.05
N VAL A 72 -1.32 -19.64 0.77
CA VAL A 72 -0.34 -18.88 1.54
C VAL A 72 -0.76 -18.84 3.00
N SER A 73 0.08 -19.36 3.89
CA SER A 73 -0.20 -19.29 5.33
C SER A 73 -0.01 -17.87 5.87
N LYS A 74 -0.74 -17.52 6.94
CA LYS A 74 -0.58 -16.26 7.68
C LYS A 74 0.88 -15.97 8.03
N GLN A 75 1.60 -17.00 8.49
CA GLN A 75 3.00 -16.89 8.93
C GLN A 75 3.92 -16.65 7.75
N ALA A 76 3.69 -17.33 6.61
CA ALA A 76 4.46 -17.10 5.40
C ALA A 76 4.27 -15.67 4.87
N PHE A 77 3.02 -15.20 4.84
CA PHE A 77 2.70 -13.83 4.44
C PHE A 77 3.35 -12.80 5.37
N SER A 78 3.19 -12.96 6.69
CA SER A 78 3.75 -12.05 7.68
C SER A 78 5.28 -11.97 7.59
N LYS A 79 5.97 -13.11 7.49
CA LYS A 79 7.43 -13.15 7.31
C LYS A 79 7.89 -12.46 6.03
N ALA A 80 7.16 -12.62 4.93
CA ALA A 80 7.51 -11.98 3.68
C ALA A 80 7.24 -10.46 3.71
N ARG A 81 6.12 -10.03 4.30
CA ARG A 81 5.79 -8.61 4.49
C ARG A 81 6.88 -7.86 5.27
N TYR A 82 7.46 -8.47 6.30
CA TYR A 82 8.54 -7.85 7.09
C TYR A 82 9.82 -7.56 6.29
N LYS A 83 9.94 -8.07 5.06
CA LYS A 83 11.09 -7.80 4.17
C LYS A 83 10.86 -6.58 3.28
N ILE A 84 9.70 -5.91 3.37
CA ILE A 84 9.35 -4.74 2.56
C ILE A 84 9.40 -3.49 3.45
N SER A 85 10.12 -2.47 3.00
CA SER A 85 10.18 -1.17 3.67
C SER A 85 8.84 -0.46 3.63
N SER A 86 8.45 0.21 4.73
CA SER A 86 7.25 1.07 4.76
C SER A 86 7.32 2.20 3.74
N GLN A 87 8.53 2.66 3.39
CA GLN A 87 8.77 3.67 2.36
C GLN A 87 8.20 3.29 0.99
N ALA A 88 8.02 1.99 0.71
CA ALA A 88 7.36 1.54 -0.52
C ALA A 88 5.95 2.13 -0.64
N PHE A 89 5.21 2.13 0.47
CA PHE A 89 3.85 2.64 0.49
C PHE A 89 3.82 4.16 0.40
N GLU A 90 4.77 4.85 1.03
CA GLU A 90 4.92 6.30 0.90
C GLU A 90 5.14 6.70 -0.56
N ASP A 91 6.07 6.03 -1.26
CA ASP A 91 6.37 6.30 -2.67
C ASP A 91 5.16 6.01 -3.57
N ILE A 92 4.42 4.93 -3.29
CA ILE A 92 3.16 4.61 -4.01
C ILE A 92 2.10 5.68 -3.75
N PHE A 93 1.89 6.08 -2.50
CA PHE A 93 0.88 7.09 -2.14
C PHE A 93 1.25 8.49 -2.63
N GLN A 94 2.55 8.80 -2.75
CA GLN A 94 3.02 10.05 -3.33
C GLN A 94 2.50 10.24 -4.75
N MET A 95 2.34 9.16 -5.53
CA MET A 95 1.75 9.21 -6.88
C MET A 95 0.31 9.73 -6.89
N SER A 96 -0.43 9.55 -5.79
CA SER A 96 -1.81 10.04 -5.65
C SER A 96 -1.89 11.52 -5.25
N THR A 97 -0.77 12.13 -4.86
CA THR A 97 -0.74 13.52 -4.38
C THR A 97 -0.78 14.54 -5.51
N ASP A 98 -0.55 14.15 -6.76
CA ASP A 98 -0.59 15.08 -7.89
C ASP A 98 -2.02 15.34 -8.37
N ILE A 99 -2.67 16.35 -7.79
CA ILE A 99 -4.06 16.72 -8.09
C ILE A 99 -4.30 17.03 -9.58
N PHE A 100 -3.27 17.51 -10.27
CA PHE A 100 -3.37 17.90 -11.68
C PHE A 100 -3.49 16.69 -12.60
N GLN A 101 -3.07 15.50 -12.14
CA GLN A 101 -3.37 14.25 -12.84
C GLN A 101 -4.86 13.93 -12.84
N PHE A 102 -5.60 14.40 -11.83
CA PHE A 102 -7.01 14.07 -11.60
C PHE A 102 -7.97 15.14 -12.12
N THR A 103 -7.53 16.39 -12.23
CA THR A 103 -8.35 17.49 -12.74
C THR A 103 -7.50 18.63 -13.32
N SER A 104 -7.96 19.23 -14.42
CA SER A 104 -7.33 20.42 -15.01
C SER A 104 -7.67 21.72 -14.26
N HIS A 105 -8.64 21.68 -13.35
CA HIS A 105 -9.09 22.85 -12.59
C HIS A 105 -9.22 22.47 -11.11
N PRO A 106 -8.10 22.27 -10.39
CA PRO A 106 -8.16 21.98 -8.96
C PRO A 106 -8.72 23.20 -8.22
N LYS A 107 -9.72 22.96 -7.38
CA LYS A 107 -10.21 23.99 -6.47
C LYS A 107 -9.20 24.16 -5.34
N THR A 108 -8.75 25.38 -5.13
CA THR A 108 -7.85 25.77 -4.05
C THR A 108 -8.46 26.95 -3.30
N TRP A 109 -8.11 27.09 -2.02
CA TRP A 109 -8.40 28.27 -1.22
C TRP A 109 -7.07 28.95 -0.93
N ASP A 110 -6.86 30.16 -1.46
CA ASP A 110 -5.59 30.88 -1.34
C ASP A 110 -4.35 30.05 -1.78
N GLY A 111 -4.49 29.26 -2.84
CA GLY A 111 -3.43 28.36 -3.31
C GLY A 111 -3.29 27.04 -2.52
N TYR A 112 -3.99 26.88 -1.39
CA TYR A 112 -3.97 25.67 -0.59
C TYR A 112 -5.08 24.69 -0.97
N ARG A 113 -4.80 23.40 -0.77
CA ARG A 113 -5.79 22.32 -0.86
C ARG A 113 -6.43 22.14 0.51
N ILE A 114 -7.73 22.35 0.59
CA ILE A 114 -8.48 22.17 1.83
C ILE A 114 -9.02 20.74 1.87
N PHE A 115 -8.63 19.99 2.89
CA PHE A 115 -9.15 18.66 3.17
C PHE A 115 -9.93 18.71 4.48
N ALA A 116 -11.20 18.32 4.45
CA ALA A 116 -11.94 18.01 5.67
C ALA A 116 -11.72 16.52 5.95
N ILE A 117 -10.80 16.23 6.86
CA ILE A 117 -10.50 14.86 7.29
C ILE A 117 -11.24 14.65 8.61
N ASP A 118 -12.33 13.89 8.55
CA ASP A 118 -12.99 13.42 9.77
C ASP A 118 -12.15 12.27 10.34
N GLY A 119 -11.65 12.46 11.56
CA GLY A 119 -10.74 11.51 12.20
C GLY A 119 -11.47 10.21 12.51
N SER A 120 -10.94 9.08 12.05
CA SER A 120 -11.31 7.77 12.60
C SER A 120 -10.55 7.57 13.91
N ASP A 121 -11.17 6.94 14.91
CA ASP A 121 -10.55 6.64 16.20
C ASP A 121 -9.18 5.97 16.02
N ILE A 122 -8.11 6.64 16.46
CA ILE A 122 -6.78 6.03 16.54
C ILE A 122 -6.77 5.18 17.82
N ALA A 123 -6.86 3.86 17.67
CA ALA A 123 -6.57 2.94 18.76
C ALA A 123 -5.06 2.96 19.05
N VAL A 124 -4.63 3.85 19.95
CA VAL A 124 -3.26 3.90 20.42
C VAL A 124 -3.00 2.69 21.34
N ALA A 125 -1.87 2.00 21.17
CA ALA A 125 -1.51 0.90 22.07
C ALA A 125 -1.40 1.43 23.50
N HIS A 126 -2.02 0.74 24.47
CA HIS A 126 -1.96 1.13 25.87
C HIS A 126 -0.55 0.86 26.43
N ASN A 127 0.28 1.89 26.47
CA ASN A 127 1.59 1.87 27.09
C ASN A 127 1.92 3.26 27.69
N LYS A 128 2.84 3.28 28.66
CA LYS A 128 3.23 4.50 29.39
C LYS A 128 3.72 5.64 28.51
N LYS A 129 4.35 5.33 27.36
CA LYS A 129 4.87 6.35 26.45
C LYS A 129 3.72 7.12 25.79
N ASN A 130 2.72 6.39 25.32
CA ASN A 130 1.53 6.96 24.68
C ASN A 130 0.63 7.72 25.67
N GLU A 131 0.59 7.31 26.94
CA GLU A 131 -0.11 8.03 28.01
C GLU A 131 0.46 9.42 28.28
N THR A 132 1.74 9.66 27.96
CA THR A 132 2.40 10.96 28.25
C THR A 132 2.36 11.91 27.05
N GLU A 133 2.29 11.38 25.82
CA GLU A 133 2.32 12.17 24.58
C GLU A 133 0.93 12.59 24.08
N PHE A 134 -0.11 11.80 24.37
CA PHE A 134 -1.44 11.95 23.76
C PHE A 134 -2.59 12.14 24.76
N VAL A 135 -2.30 12.26 26.06
CA VAL A 135 -3.28 12.58 27.12
C VAL A 135 -2.85 13.85 27.84
#